data_AF-A0A7Y7BDZ2-F1
#
_entry.id   AF-A0A7Y7BDZ2-F1
#
_cell.length_a   1.000
_cell.length_b   1.000
_cell.length_c   1.000
_cell.angle_alpha   90.00
_cell.angle_beta   90.00
_cell.angle_gamma   90.00
#
_symmetry.space_group_name_H-M   'P 1'
#
loop_
_entity.id
_entity.type
_entity.pdbx_description
1 polymer ?
#
loop_
_entity_poly.entity_id
_entity_poly.type
_entity_poly.pdbx_seq_one_letter_code
_entity_poly.pdbx_strand_id
1 'polypeptide(L)'
;MRRYDLDWLRVIVFALLIFYHGGMFFVPWGWHIKNNEIYPELRWPMLFLNQWRLPILFVISGMGTAFALSYRSAWQFIKERNIRLGIPLLFGMLVVVPPQIYIEKLANG
;
A
#
# COMPACT_ATOMS: atom_id res chain seq x y z
N MET A 1 19.35 11.46 -13.15
CA MET A 1 18.28 12.15 -13.92
C MET A 1 16.93 11.65 -13.41
N ARG A 2 16.00 12.54 -13.01
CA ARG A 2 14.69 12.14 -12.47
C ARG A 2 13.77 11.69 -13.61
N ARG A 3 13.18 10.49 -13.50
CA ARG A 3 12.27 9.92 -14.51
C ARG A 3 10.83 10.22 -14.10
N TYR A 4 10.30 11.32 -14.63
CA TYR A 4 8.95 11.80 -14.31
C TYR A 4 7.87 10.76 -14.62
N ASP A 5 8.04 9.96 -15.67
CA ASP A 5 7.10 8.90 -16.05
C ASP A 5 6.93 7.85 -14.94
N LEU A 6 8.04 7.46 -14.29
CA LEU A 6 8.01 6.47 -13.20
C LEU A 6 7.41 7.05 -11.92
N ASP A 7 7.63 8.34 -11.67
CA ASP A 7 7.03 9.02 -10.54
C ASP A 7 5.50 9.15 -10.72
N TRP A 8 5.03 9.52 -11.92
CA TRP A 8 3.60 9.55 -12.24
C TRP A 8 2.96 8.17 -12.21
N LEU A 9 3.63 7.15 -12.74
CA LEU A 9 3.15 5.77 -12.69
C LEU A 9 2.96 5.32 -11.23
N ARG A 10 3.91 5.65 -10.35
CA ARG A 10 3.81 5.39 -8.91
C ARG A 10 2.58 6.09 -8.29
N VAL A 11 2.36 7.36 -8.62
CA VAL A 11 1.21 8.15 -8.14
C VAL A 11 -0.11 7.51 -8.56
N ILE A 12 -0.24 7.14 -9.83
CA ILE A 12 -1.45 6.49 -10.36
C ILE A 12 -1.71 5.15 -9.64
N VAL A 13 -0.66 4.33 -9.48
CA VAL A 13 -0.75 3.04 -8.77
C VAL A 13 -1.20 3.21 -7.32
N PHE A 14 -0.68 4.21 -6.60
CA PHE A 14 -1.15 4.50 -5.24
C PHE A 14 -2.54 5.12 -5.20
N ALA A 15 -2.92 5.95 -6.16
CA ALA A 15 -4.26 6.51 -6.23
C ALA A 15 -5.32 5.41 -6.43
N LEU A 16 -5.04 4.44 -7.31
CA LEU A 16 -5.91 3.27 -7.51
C LEU A 16 -6.06 2.42 -6.24
N LEU A 17 -5.04 2.39 -5.38
CA LEU A 17 -5.10 1.70 -4.10
C LEU A 17 -6.14 2.31 -3.15
N ILE A 18 -6.36 3.62 -3.21
CA ILE A 18 -7.38 4.30 -2.38
C ILE A 18 -8.77 3.80 -2.77
N PHE A 19 -9.09 3.79 -4.07
CA PHE A 19 -10.35 3.24 -4.58
C PHE A 19 -10.49 1.76 -4.28
N TYR A 20 -9.40 1.00 -4.38
CA TYR A 20 -9.40 -0.42 -4.03
C TYR A 20 -9.79 -0.65 -2.56
N HIS A 21 -9.21 0.10 -1.62
CA HIS A 21 -9.58 -0.03 -0.20
C HIS A 21 -11.01 0.43 0.09
N GLY A 22 -11.51 1.46 -0.60
CA GLY A 22 -12.93 1.83 -0.54
C GLY A 22 -13.85 0.70 -1.02
N GLY A 23 -13.48 0.02 -2.11
CA GLY A 23 -14.19 -1.15 -2.64
C GLY A 23 -14.18 -2.36 -1.70
N MET A 24 -13.14 -2.51 -0.85
CA MET A 24 -13.05 -3.63 0.10
C MET A 24 -14.24 -3.66 1.08
N PHE A 25 -14.91 -2.53 1.29
CA PHE A 25 -16.12 -2.44 2.12
C PHE A 25 -17.31 -3.24 1.56
N PHE A 26 -17.40 -3.39 0.23
CA PHE A 26 -18.56 -3.94 -0.48
C PHE A 26 -18.34 -5.32 -1.13
N VAL A 27 -17.12 -5.85 -1.17
CA VAL A 27 -16.83 -7.19 -1.73
C VAL A 27 -17.26 -8.34 -0.82
N PRO A 28 -17.38 -9.59 -1.31
CA PRO A 28 -17.73 -10.72 -0.46
C PRO A 28 -16.60 -11.22 0.47
N TRP A 29 -15.42 -10.59 0.49
CA TRP A 29 -14.23 -11.12 1.18
C TRP A 29 -14.09 -10.50 2.58
N GLY A 30 -13.31 -11.16 3.43
CA GLY A 30 -13.00 -10.67 4.78
C GLY A 30 -12.32 -9.30 4.76
N TRP A 31 -12.84 -8.40 5.59
CA TRP A 31 -12.32 -7.04 5.82
C TRP A 31 -12.73 -6.56 7.21
N HIS A 32 -12.06 -5.54 7.74
CA HIS A 32 -12.28 -5.06 9.12
C HIS A 32 -13.74 -4.69 9.41
N ILE A 33 -14.39 -3.98 8.49
CA ILE A 33 -15.81 -3.58 8.61
C ILE A 33 -16.45 -3.72 7.22
N LYS A 34 -17.69 -4.20 7.19
CA LYS A 34 -18.43 -4.50 5.96
C LYS A 34 -19.76 -3.74 5.92
N ASN A 35 -20.22 -3.44 4.71
CA ASN A 35 -21.60 -3.03 4.49
C ASN A 35 -22.55 -4.23 4.60
N ASN A 36 -23.81 -3.97 4.94
CA ASN A 36 -24.87 -4.99 4.92
C ASN A 36 -25.18 -5.44 3.48
N GLU A 37 -25.10 -4.52 2.51
CA GLU A 37 -25.26 -4.83 1.09
C GLU A 37 -23.90 -5.01 0.41
N ILE A 38 -23.69 -6.16 -0.20
CA ILE A 38 -22.44 -6.52 -0.91
C ILE A 38 -22.70 -6.74 -2.40
N TYR A 39 -21.66 -6.51 -3.21
CA TYR A 39 -21.71 -6.72 -4.66
C TYR A 39 -20.65 -7.77 -5.05
N PRO A 40 -21.04 -9.04 -5.28
CA PRO A 40 -20.12 -10.12 -5.64
C PRO A 40 -19.28 -9.81 -6.88
N GLU A 41 -19.86 -9.12 -7.85
CA GLU A 41 -19.19 -8.76 -9.12
C GLU A 41 -18.02 -7.79 -8.94
N LEU A 42 -17.96 -7.02 -7.85
CA LEU A 42 -16.80 -6.16 -7.54
C LEU A 42 -15.50 -6.98 -7.34
N ARG A 43 -15.61 -8.29 -7.10
CA ARG A 43 -14.47 -9.20 -7.01
C ARG A 43 -13.56 -9.11 -8.23
N TRP A 44 -14.13 -9.07 -9.43
CA TRP A 44 -13.38 -9.13 -10.69
C TRP A 44 -12.50 -7.89 -10.93
N PRO A 45 -13.03 -6.65 -10.91
CA PRO A 45 -12.19 -5.46 -11.06
C PRO A 45 -11.16 -5.33 -9.93
N MET A 46 -11.50 -5.80 -8.72
CA MET A 46 -10.54 -5.79 -7.61
C MET A 46 -9.39 -6.79 -7.81
N LEU A 47 -9.67 -8.03 -8.19
CA LEU A 47 -8.61 -9.00 -8.52
C LEU A 47 -7.71 -8.50 -9.63
N PHE A 48 -8.30 -7.93 -10.68
CA PHE A 48 -7.56 -7.31 -11.78
C PHE A 48 -6.62 -6.21 -11.26
N LEU A 49 -7.12 -5.25 -10.47
CA LEU A 49 -6.30 -4.20 -9.88
C LEU A 49 -5.21 -4.73 -8.94
N ASN A 50 -5.41 -5.86 -8.27
CA ASN A 50 -4.43 -6.44 -7.36
C ASN A 50 -3.23 -7.03 -8.13
N GLN A 51 -3.49 -7.73 -9.23
CA GLN A 51 -2.52 -8.58 -9.94
C GLN A 51 -1.27 -7.82 -10.42
N TRP A 52 -1.45 -6.64 -11.01
CA TRP A 52 -0.35 -5.93 -11.68
C TRP A 52 0.25 -4.79 -10.83
N ARG A 53 -0.50 -4.29 -9.85
CA ARG A 53 -0.13 -3.10 -9.08
C ARG A 53 1.16 -3.30 -8.28
N LEU A 54 1.26 -4.40 -7.54
CA LEU A 54 2.46 -4.73 -6.75
C LEU A 54 3.70 -4.94 -7.64
N PRO A 55 3.66 -5.76 -8.72
CA PRO A 55 4.77 -5.89 -9.66
C PRO A 55 5.30 -4.54 -10.17
N ILE A 56 4.42 -3.61 -10.55
CA ILE A 56 4.84 -2.28 -11.00
C ILE A 56 5.59 -1.52 -9.90
N LEU A 57 5.10 -1.54 -8.67
CA LEU A 57 5.78 -0.90 -7.54
C LEU A 57 7.16 -1.53 -7.27
N PHE A 58 7.29 -2.85 -7.42
CA PHE A 58 8.58 -3.53 -7.28
C PHE A 58 9.57 -3.12 -8.36
N VAL A 59 9.14 -3.01 -9.62
CA VAL A 59 9.98 -2.53 -10.72
C VAL A 59 10.44 -1.10 -10.46
N ILE A 60 9.52 -0.20 -10.10
CA ILE A 60 9.83 1.21 -9.80
C ILE A 60 10.82 1.30 -8.62
N SER A 61 10.61 0.52 -7.56
CA SER A 61 11.49 0.46 -6.39
C SER A 61 12.88 -0.10 -6.74
N GLY A 62 12.94 -1.15 -7.56
CA GLY A 62 14.18 -1.77 -8.03
C GLY A 62 15.02 -0.82 -8.87
N MET A 63 14.40 -0.12 -9.84
CA MET A 63 15.07 0.91 -10.63
C MET A 63 15.61 2.04 -9.75
N GLY A 64 14.81 2.55 -8.80
CA GLY A 64 15.26 3.58 -7.86
C GLY A 64 16.42 3.13 -6.98
N THR A 65 16.42 1.86 -6.56
CA THR A 65 17.49 1.25 -5.77
C THR A 65 18.78 1.11 -6.59
N ALA A 66 18.70 0.61 -7.82
CA ALA A 66 19.85 0.49 -8.71
C ALA A 66 20.54 1.84 -8.96
N PHE A 67 19.76 2.91 -9.21
CA PHE A 67 20.30 4.27 -9.33
C PHE A 67 20.85 4.82 -8.01
N ALA A 68 20.26 4.47 -6.86
CA ALA A 68 20.76 4.97 -5.58
C ALA A 68 22.10 4.33 -5.18
N LEU A 69 22.27 3.03 -5.45
CA LEU A 69 23.50 2.30 -5.19
C LEU A 69 24.65 2.65 -6.14
N SER A 70 24.38 3.22 -7.32
CA SER A 70 25.45 3.67 -8.23
C SER A 70 26.16 4.94 -7.75
N TYR A 71 25.62 5.66 -6.77
CA TYR A 71 26.17 6.93 -6.27
C TYR A 71 26.41 6.97 -4.74
N ARG A 72 26.04 5.93 -3.99
CA ARG A 72 26.12 5.90 -2.52
C ARG A 72 26.61 4.56 -2.00
N SER A 73 27.22 4.54 -0.81
CA SER A 73 27.59 3.29 -0.13
C SER A 73 26.34 2.53 0.33
N ALA A 74 26.38 1.20 0.25
CA ALA A 74 25.28 0.34 0.65
C ALA A 74 24.84 0.58 2.11
N TRP A 75 25.80 0.84 3.00
CA TRP A 75 25.53 1.10 4.42
C TRP A 75 24.73 2.39 4.65
N GLN A 76 25.11 3.48 3.96
CA GLN A 76 24.37 4.74 4.05
C GLN A 76 22.95 4.59 3.51
N PHE A 77 22.78 3.87 2.40
CA PHE A 77 21.47 3.59 1.81
C PHE A 77 20.53 2.83 2.76
N ILE A 78 21.03 1.78 3.42
CA ILE A 78 20.25 0.97 4.37
C ILE A 78 19.83 1.80 5.58
N LYS A 79 20.77 2.55 6.18
CA LYS A 79 20.48 3.37 7.37
C LYS A 79 19.40 4.43 7.11
N GLU A 80 19.53 5.18 6.02
CA GLU A 80 18.54 6.20 5.63
C GLU A 80 17.15 5.58 5.39
N ARG A 81 17.10 4.42 4.74
CA ARG A 81 15.85 3.74 4.43
C ARG A 81 15.17 3.18 5.69
N ASN A 82 15.93 2.58 6.60
CA ASN A 82 15.40 2.03 7.85
C ASN A 82 14.82 3.11 8.75
N ILE A 83 15.46 4.28 8.86
CA ILE A 83 14.92 5.39 9.64
C ILE A 83 13.63 5.91 8.99
N ARG A 84 13.65 6.14 7.66
CA ARG A 84 12.51 6.69 6.92
C ARG A 84 11.30 5.76 6.87
N LEU A 85 11.49 4.45 6.86
CA LEU A 85 10.40 3.47 6.83
C LEU A 85 10.01 2.98 8.23
N GLY A 86 10.98 2.77 9.11
CA GLY A 86 10.78 2.21 10.44
C GLY A 86 10.03 3.14 11.38
N ILE A 87 10.36 4.44 11.37
CA ILE A 87 9.66 5.42 12.23
C ILE A 87 8.18 5.49 11.87
N PRO A 88 7.76 5.71 10.61
CA PRO A 88 6.35 5.71 10.24
C PRO A 88 5.66 4.36 10.49
N LEU A 89 6.36 3.24 10.32
CA LEU A 89 5.81 1.91 10.59
C LEU A 89 5.46 1.76 12.07
N LEU A 90 6.40 2.05 12.98
CA LEU A 90 6.17 1.97 14.42
C LEU A 90 5.04 2.91 14.85
N PHE A 91 5.01 4.12 14.31
CA PHE A 91 3.91 5.05 14.55
C PHE A 91 2.56 4.47 14.11
N GLY A 92 2.47 3.94 12.89
CA GLY A 92 1.26 3.30 12.38
C GLY A 92 0.82 2.12 13.26
N MET A 93 1.75 1.28 13.68
CA MET A 93 1.48 0.13 14.57
C MET A 93 0.96 0.54 15.95
N LEU A 94 1.46 1.64 16.51
CA LEU A 94 1.10 2.07 17.87
C LEU A 94 -0.10 3.02 17.90
N VAL A 95 -0.34 3.78 16.83
CA VAL A 95 -1.35 4.85 16.80
C VAL A 95 -2.53 4.52 15.91
N VAL A 96 -2.31 3.86 14.77
CA VAL A 96 -3.37 3.58 13.78
C VAL A 96 -4.02 2.22 14.02
N VAL A 97 -3.20 1.18 14.27
CA VAL A 97 -3.69 -0.19 14.45
C VAL A 97 -4.59 -0.37 15.68
N PRO A 98 -4.26 0.16 16.89
CA PRO A 98 -5.09 -0.12 18.06
C PRO A 98 -6.50 0.46 17.98
N PRO A 99 -6.72 1.72 17.55
CA PRO A 99 -8.07 2.24 17.30
C PRO A 99 -8.81 1.46 16.21
N GLN A 100 -8.12 1.06 15.14
CA GLN A 100 -8.73 0.27 14.05
C GLN A 100 -9.29 -1.06 14.56
N ILE A 101 -8.49 -1.82 15.32
CA ILE A 101 -8.92 -3.11 15.89
C ILE A 101 -10.00 -2.91 16.95
N TYR A 102 -9.91 -1.86 17.77
CA TYR A 102 -10.92 -1.55 18.77
C TYR A 102 -12.30 -1.30 18.13
N ILE A 103 -12.35 -0.50 17.06
CA ILE A 103 -13.59 -0.22 16.33
C ILE A 103 -14.12 -1.49 15.64
N GLU A 104 -13.23 -2.29 15.03
CA GLU A 104 -13.61 -3.59 14.44
C GLU A 104 -14.24 -4.52 15.46
N LYS A 105 -13.67 -4.63 16.67
CA LYS A 105 -14.27 -5.44 17.74
C LYS A 105 -15.62 -4.89 18.17
N LEU A 106 -15.72 -3.58 18.40
CA LEU A 106 -16.98 -2.94 18.79
C LEU A 106 -18.10 -3.15 17.75
N ALA A 107 -17.77 -3.16 16.46
CA ALA A 107 -18.72 -3.39 15.38
C ALA A 107 -19.17 -4.86 15.29
N ASN A 108 -18.33 -5.82 15.69
CA ASN A 108 -18.60 -7.25 15.59
C ASN A 108 -19.26 -7.86 16.85
N GLY A 109 -19.35 -7.11 17.95
CA GLY A 109 -19.94 -7.53 19.23
C GLY A 109 -18.97 -8.29 20.12
#